data_AF-A0AB33K221-F1
#
_entry.id   AF-A0AB33K221-F1
#
_cell.length_a   1.000
_cell.length_b   1.000
_cell.length_c   1.000
_cell.angle_alpha   90.00
_cell.angle_beta   90.00
_cell.angle_gamma   90.00
#
_symmetry.space_group_name_H-M   'P 1'
#
loop_
_entity.id
_entity.type
_entity.pdbx_description
1 polymer ?
#
loop_
_entity_poly.entity_id
_entity_poly.type
_entity_poly.pdbx_seq_one_letter_code
_entity_poly.pdbx_strand_id
1 'polypeptide(L)'
;MLGIELRRSAAPLAGLLVLTGSLAVLCPVDGVWWRGGAGWTAQWTSMALWTRSLLGFWWPLVVGLGALYGLRDSRSRMTELLASTPRPAWRRAALPAGATALVLVLGFGLLLLVGGVQVAVGGTDYLPLGWLPISLVAMLALVAGALFGMGVARALPSVLTPPALAVGVLLMTGLLLRQNAEGERPVGRTVNRLVLMAPAGVEPREMLLTLAGRVHLGQTLWLLGLLATGFALLAAASRRARLFALVPVLAGAALALLVLPADPRDTWVVDRAAASPVCDGPVCVTRANRSHLAEVAPQGREALRVLRDSLGDLAPSSVREDTALRAQGGPRDISADVVLLDFDETLVARATGGQLARVLVAQGLAPNCRGHNPREGGGQDDVAAQSIAASWALGDTRLTPLEEPGTDEYAVRAWAEAEAAWTKLTALPPAEQRARILQVRDASLACAPGFHVPLLAGAASR
;
A
#
# COMPACT_ATOMS: atom_id res chain seq x y z
N MET A 1 -29.51 16.71 23.42
CA MET A 1 -29.39 17.62 22.26
C MET A 1 -28.64 16.97 21.09
N LEU A 2 -27.46 16.38 21.31
CA LEU A 2 -26.68 15.72 20.25
C LEU A 2 -27.47 14.61 19.51
N GLY A 3 -28.21 13.75 20.23
CA GLY A 3 -29.02 12.69 19.62
C GLY A 3 -30.20 13.19 18.77
N ILE A 4 -30.73 14.38 19.05
CA ILE A 4 -31.81 15.00 18.25
C ILE A 4 -31.21 15.60 16.97
N GLU A 5 -30.04 16.25 17.06
CA GLU A 5 -29.31 16.74 15.88
C GLU A 5 -28.87 15.59 14.97
N LEU A 6 -28.40 14.47 15.51
CA LEU A 6 -28.02 13.29 14.70
C LEU A 6 -29.20 12.72 13.90
N ARG A 7 -30.42 12.72 14.46
CA ARG A 7 -31.62 12.22 13.76
C ARG A 7 -32.17 13.19 12.70
N ARG A 8 -31.88 14.49 12.82
CA ARG A 8 -32.42 15.54 11.94
C ARG A 8 -31.42 16.09 10.91
N SER A 9 -30.14 15.77 11.08
CA SER A 9 -29.05 16.24 10.24
C SER A 9 -28.68 15.22 9.18
N ALA A 10 -28.08 15.70 8.09
CA ALA A 10 -27.39 14.85 7.12
C ALA A 10 -25.99 14.45 7.60
N ALA A 11 -25.60 14.77 8.85
CA ALA A 11 -24.29 14.44 9.39
C ALA A 11 -24.00 12.93 9.39
N PRO A 12 -24.96 12.03 9.70
CA PRO A 12 -24.79 10.58 9.55
C PRO A 12 -24.36 10.15 8.15
N LEU A 13 -24.80 10.87 7.11
CA LEU A 13 -24.51 10.54 5.72
C LEU A 13 -23.01 10.63 5.42
N ALA A 14 -22.29 11.58 6.02
CA ALA A 14 -20.86 11.73 5.78
C ALA A 14 -20.05 10.56 6.36
N GLY A 15 -20.32 10.17 7.60
CA GLY A 15 -19.64 9.01 8.21
C GLY A 15 -20.08 7.69 7.60
N LEU A 16 -21.37 7.55 7.23
CA LEU A 16 -21.86 6.39 6.50
C LEU A 16 -21.17 6.27 5.15
N LEU A 17 -21.06 7.35 4.38
CA LEU A 17 -20.39 7.36 3.08
C LEU A 17 -18.91 6.97 3.18
N VAL A 18 -18.19 7.46 4.19
CA VAL A 18 -16.80 7.05 4.42
C VAL A 18 -16.73 5.56 4.76
N LEU A 19 -17.59 5.06 5.65
CA LEU A 19 -17.61 3.67 6.06
C LEU A 19 -18.02 2.73 4.91
N THR A 20 -19.22 2.90 4.38
CA THR A 20 -19.78 2.02 3.34
C THR A 20 -19.05 2.17 2.03
N GLY A 21 -18.62 3.38 1.67
CA GLY A 21 -17.80 3.61 0.48
C GLY A 21 -16.46 2.89 0.57
N SER A 22 -15.77 2.97 1.72
CA SER A 22 -14.50 2.25 1.90
C SER A 22 -14.71 0.74 1.88
N LEU A 23 -15.71 0.22 2.60
CA LEU A 23 -16.01 -1.22 2.60
C LEU A 23 -16.45 -1.72 1.22
N ALA A 24 -17.18 -0.92 0.44
CA ALA A 24 -17.58 -1.27 -0.91
C ALA A 24 -16.41 -1.27 -1.89
N VAL A 25 -15.35 -0.50 -1.64
CA VAL A 25 -14.10 -0.60 -2.41
C VAL A 25 -13.31 -1.82 -1.97
N LEU A 26 -13.16 -2.01 -0.66
CA LEU A 26 -12.20 -2.97 -0.12
C LEU A 26 -12.73 -4.40 -0.08
N CYS A 27 -13.98 -4.64 0.30
CA CYS A 27 -14.47 -6.00 0.56
C CYS A 27 -14.94 -6.78 -0.68
N PRO A 28 -15.74 -6.22 -1.61
CA PRO A 28 -16.39 -7.04 -2.65
C PRO A 28 -15.50 -7.29 -3.87
N VAL A 29 -14.44 -6.49 -4.08
CA VAL A 29 -13.58 -6.59 -5.25
C VAL A 29 -12.26 -7.26 -4.82
N ASP A 30 -11.97 -8.43 -5.42
CA ASP A 30 -10.66 -9.08 -5.32
C ASP A 30 -9.61 -8.28 -6.12
N GLY A 31 -9.17 -7.18 -5.51
CA GLY A 31 -8.19 -6.27 -6.05
C GLY A 31 -6.79 -6.47 -5.49
N VAL A 32 -5.87 -5.62 -5.92
CA VAL A 32 -4.45 -5.66 -5.51
C VAL A 32 -4.26 -5.46 -4.00
N TRP A 33 -5.25 -4.89 -3.30
CA TRP A 33 -5.24 -4.72 -1.84
C TRP A 33 -5.51 -6.02 -1.06
N TRP A 34 -5.96 -7.10 -1.69
CA TRP A 34 -6.09 -8.41 -1.02
C TRP A 34 -4.87 -9.31 -1.19
N ARG A 35 -3.91 -8.90 -2.03
CA ARG A 35 -2.82 -9.76 -2.47
C ARG A 35 -1.47 -9.19 -2.02
N GLY A 36 -0.55 -10.09 -1.70
CA GLY A 36 0.81 -9.75 -1.28
C GLY A 36 0.93 -9.30 0.19
N GLY A 37 2.17 -9.13 0.65
CA GLY A 37 2.55 -8.66 1.99
C GLY A 37 2.14 -7.21 2.27
N ALA A 38 1.91 -6.38 1.25
CA ALA A 38 1.36 -5.04 1.41
C ALA A 38 -0.18 -4.96 1.31
N GLY A 39 -0.88 -6.10 1.37
CA GLY A 39 -2.34 -6.15 1.38
C GLY A 39 -2.96 -5.39 2.56
N TRP A 40 -4.20 -4.92 2.39
CA TRP A 40 -5.02 -4.24 3.40
C TRP A 40 -5.10 -5.03 4.71
N THR A 41 -5.26 -6.35 4.63
CA THR A 41 -5.35 -7.25 5.79
C THR A 41 -4.02 -7.90 6.18
N ALA A 42 -2.94 -7.65 5.44
CA ALA A 42 -1.67 -8.34 5.66
C ALA A 42 -0.98 -7.87 6.95
N GLN A 43 -1.03 -6.57 7.24
CA GLN A 43 -0.39 -5.98 8.41
C GLN A 43 -1.06 -4.69 8.88
N TRP A 44 -0.89 -4.35 10.17
CA TRP A 44 -1.42 -3.12 10.77
C TRP A 44 -1.00 -1.83 10.06
N THR A 45 0.27 -1.74 9.65
CA THR A 45 0.79 -0.57 8.92
C THR A 45 0.18 -0.49 7.52
N SER A 46 0.15 -1.60 6.78
CA SER A 46 -0.48 -1.70 5.46
C SER A 46 -1.96 -1.33 5.50
N MET A 47 -2.71 -1.84 6.48
CA MET A 47 -4.10 -1.48 6.74
C MET A 47 -4.24 0.05 6.90
N ALA A 48 -3.46 0.65 7.81
CA ALA A 48 -3.54 2.09 8.03
C ALA A 48 -3.17 2.90 6.79
N LEU A 49 -2.15 2.49 6.02
CA LEU A 49 -1.75 3.15 4.78
C LEU A 49 -2.83 3.05 3.70
N TRP A 50 -3.48 1.90 3.53
CA TRP A 50 -4.59 1.76 2.60
C TRP A 50 -5.83 2.57 3.02
N THR A 51 -6.20 2.56 4.30
CA THR A 51 -7.33 3.40 4.79
C THR A 51 -7.08 4.89 4.48
N ARG A 52 -5.80 5.26 4.50
CA ARG A 52 -5.33 6.62 4.26
C ARG A 52 -5.19 6.95 2.78
N SER A 53 -4.84 6.01 1.91
CA SER A 53 -4.82 6.23 0.46
C SER A 53 -6.22 6.54 -0.08
N LEU A 54 -7.25 5.92 0.50
CA LEU A 54 -8.65 6.19 0.18
C LEU A 54 -9.10 7.65 0.44
N LEU A 55 -8.37 8.41 1.26
CA LEU A 55 -8.63 9.85 1.43
C LEU A 55 -8.47 10.64 0.13
N GLY A 56 -7.75 10.10 -0.87
CA GLY A 56 -7.70 10.68 -2.21
C GLY A 56 -9.10 10.88 -2.80
N PHE A 57 -10.05 10.00 -2.44
CA PHE A 57 -11.46 10.07 -2.84
C PHE A 57 -12.34 10.68 -1.75
N TRP A 58 -12.16 10.28 -0.49
CA TRP A 58 -13.08 10.69 0.58
C TRP A 58 -12.88 12.12 1.05
N TRP A 59 -11.66 12.65 1.05
CA TRP A 59 -11.40 13.98 1.58
C TRP A 59 -12.12 15.09 0.78
N PRO A 60 -12.04 15.13 -0.59
CA PRO A 60 -12.83 16.09 -1.37
C PRO A 60 -14.34 15.96 -1.16
N LEU A 61 -14.86 14.73 -1.07
CA LEU A 61 -16.28 14.47 -0.84
C LEU A 61 -16.74 14.98 0.54
N VAL A 62 -15.95 14.74 1.58
CA VAL A 62 -16.25 15.21 2.93
C VAL A 62 -16.16 16.74 3.05
N VAL A 63 -15.23 17.39 2.34
CA VAL A 63 -15.20 18.86 2.22
C VAL A 63 -16.48 19.38 1.57
N GLY A 64 -16.92 18.78 0.46
CA GLY A 64 -18.17 19.13 -0.23
C GLY A 64 -19.42 18.91 0.64
N LEU A 65 -19.51 17.77 1.32
CA LEU A 65 -20.61 17.47 2.25
C LEU A 65 -20.63 18.43 3.43
N GLY A 66 -19.46 18.78 3.97
CA GLY A 66 -19.32 19.83 4.97
C GLY A 66 -19.87 21.16 4.45
N ALA A 67 -19.50 21.56 3.24
CA ALA A 67 -20.03 22.78 2.62
C ALA A 67 -21.57 22.74 2.43
N LEU A 68 -22.13 21.60 1.99
CA LEU A 68 -23.58 21.42 1.89
C LEU A 68 -24.26 21.61 3.26
N TYR A 69 -23.68 21.05 4.32
CA TYR A 69 -24.22 21.16 5.67
C TYR A 69 -24.11 22.60 6.20
N GLY A 70 -23.02 23.31 5.90
CA GLY A 70 -22.83 24.72 6.24
C GLY A 70 -23.86 25.68 5.61
N LEU A 71 -24.46 25.30 4.47
CA LEU A 71 -25.50 26.08 3.78
C LEU A 71 -26.92 25.84 4.28
N ARG A 72 -27.14 24.84 5.15
CA ARG A 72 -28.47 24.43 5.60
C ARG A 72 -29.26 25.60 6.19
N ASP A 73 -28.65 26.36 7.09
CA ASP A 73 -29.30 27.48 7.79
C ASP A 73 -29.58 28.67 6.87
N SER A 74 -28.71 28.93 5.89
CA SER A 74 -28.92 29.99 4.91
C SER A 74 -30.05 29.65 3.93
N ARG A 75 -30.20 28.37 3.57
CA ARG A 75 -31.26 27.93 2.65
C ARG A 75 -32.64 27.97 3.28
N SER A 76 -32.75 27.72 4.59
CA SER A 76 -34.02 27.79 5.31
C SER A 76 -34.43 29.21 5.75
N ARG A 77 -33.66 30.26 5.36
CA ARG A 77 -33.82 31.66 5.82
C ARG A 77 -33.90 31.79 7.35
N MET A 78 -33.43 30.80 8.10
CA MET A 78 -33.46 30.80 9.56
C MET A 78 -32.39 31.70 10.18
N THR A 79 -31.50 32.28 9.37
CA THR A 79 -30.43 33.17 9.84
C THR A 79 -30.96 34.39 10.58
N GLU A 80 -32.10 34.95 10.16
CA GLU A 80 -32.72 36.11 10.84
C GLU A 80 -33.41 35.69 12.16
N LEU A 81 -34.11 34.56 12.16
CA LEU A 81 -34.74 33.98 13.36
C LEU A 81 -33.74 33.53 14.43
N LEU A 82 -32.57 33.04 14.00
CA LEU A 82 -31.50 32.63 14.92
C LEU A 82 -30.63 33.81 15.35
N ALA A 83 -30.62 34.92 14.60
CA ALA A 83 -29.92 36.14 15.00
C ALA A 83 -30.60 36.87 16.17
N SER A 84 -31.93 36.72 16.32
CA SER A 84 -32.69 37.27 17.45
C SER A 84 -32.61 36.42 18.72
N THR A 85 -32.05 35.20 18.64
CA THR A 85 -31.86 34.34 19.81
C THR A 85 -30.55 34.70 20.53
N PRO A 86 -30.53 34.90 21.87
CA PRO A 86 -29.37 35.46 22.60
C PRO A 86 -28.17 34.50 22.76
N ARG A 87 -28.03 33.48 21.91
CA ARG A 87 -26.91 32.52 22.02
C ARG A 87 -25.68 33.00 21.24
N PRO A 88 -24.49 32.97 21.85
CA PRO A 88 -23.26 33.38 21.19
C PRO A 88 -22.97 32.51 19.96
N ALA A 89 -22.46 33.12 18.89
CA ALA A 89 -22.28 32.48 17.58
C ALA A 89 -21.43 31.21 17.63
N TRP A 90 -20.41 31.15 18.50
CA TRP A 90 -19.55 29.98 18.66
C TRP A 90 -20.30 28.76 19.23
N ARG A 91 -21.26 28.95 20.14
CA ARG A 91 -22.07 27.85 20.69
C ARG A 91 -23.01 27.26 19.64
N ARG A 92 -23.49 28.10 18.71
CA ARG A 92 -24.30 27.66 17.57
C ARG A 92 -23.46 26.87 16.56
N ALA A 93 -22.21 27.26 16.34
CA ALA A 93 -21.28 26.54 15.47
C ALA A 93 -20.77 25.22 16.07
N ALA A 94 -20.57 25.15 17.39
CA ALA A 94 -20.01 23.98 18.07
C ALA A 94 -20.88 22.72 17.98
N LEU A 95 -22.20 22.85 18.05
CA LEU A 95 -23.11 21.69 17.98
C LEU A 95 -23.05 20.94 16.62
N PRO A 96 -23.25 21.60 15.46
CA PRO A 96 -23.14 20.93 14.16
C PRO A 96 -21.71 20.45 13.89
N ALA A 97 -20.69 21.25 14.23
CA ALA A 97 -19.29 20.86 14.07
C ALA A 97 -18.94 19.60 14.89
N GLY A 98 -19.38 19.54 16.16
CA GLY A 98 -19.17 18.39 17.03
C GLY A 98 -19.92 17.14 16.57
N ALA A 99 -21.15 17.30 16.07
CA ALA A 99 -21.91 16.18 15.50
C ALA A 99 -21.22 15.61 14.26
N THR A 100 -20.83 16.45 13.30
CA THR A 100 -20.12 16.01 12.09
C THR A 100 -18.78 15.36 12.43
N ALA A 101 -18.01 15.94 13.35
CA ALA A 101 -16.74 15.38 13.80
C ALA A 101 -16.94 13.98 14.41
N LEU A 102 -17.93 13.83 15.30
CA LEU A 102 -18.23 12.55 15.94
C LEU A 102 -18.63 11.47 14.92
N VAL A 103 -19.52 11.78 13.97
CA VAL A 103 -19.95 10.78 12.97
C VAL A 103 -18.78 10.37 12.06
N LEU A 104 -17.93 11.32 11.64
CA LEU A 104 -16.76 10.98 10.81
C LEU A 104 -15.74 10.11 11.57
N VAL A 105 -15.47 10.44 12.83
CA VAL A 105 -14.61 9.64 13.71
C VAL A 105 -15.20 8.25 13.92
N LEU A 106 -16.51 8.12 14.15
CA LEU A 106 -17.16 6.82 14.29
C LEU A 106 -17.15 6.03 12.98
N GLY A 107 -17.45 6.65 11.84
CA GLY A 107 -17.46 5.99 10.54
C GLY A 107 -16.08 5.46 10.14
N PHE A 108 -15.04 6.28 10.27
CA PHE A 108 -13.67 5.85 10.00
C PHE A 108 -13.14 4.91 11.09
N GLY A 109 -13.50 5.12 12.36
CA GLY A 109 -13.14 4.24 13.47
C GLY A 109 -13.72 2.83 13.31
N LEU A 110 -14.96 2.71 12.84
CA LEU A 110 -15.56 1.42 12.49
C LEU A 110 -14.85 0.74 11.31
N LEU A 111 -14.42 1.51 10.31
CA LEU A 111 -13.61 0.97 9.21
C LEU A 111 -12.28 0.39 9.73
N LEU A 112 -11.59 1.11 10.62
CA LEU A 112 -10.38 0.63 11.28
C LEU A 112 -10.63 -0.57 12.16
N LEU A 113 -11.78 -0.63 12.85
CA LEU A 113 -12.16 -1.79 13.65
C LEU A 113 -12.31 -3.03 12.76
N VAL A 114 -13.01 -2.90 11.62
CA VAL A 114 -13.17 -4.00 10.65
C VAL A 114 -11.81 -4.46 10.12
N GLY A 115 -10.98 -3.52 9.66
CA GLY A 115 -9.61 -3.85 9.21
C GLY A 115 -8.76 -4.48 10.31
N GLY A 116 -8.82 -3.93 11.53
CA GLY A 116 -8.06 -4.41 12.67
C GLY A 116 -8.47 -5.80 13.12
N VAL A 117 -9.77 -6.13 13.09
CA VAL A 117 -10.27 -7.49 13.32
C VAL A 117 -9.74 -8.44 12.24
N GLN A 118 -9.77 -8.03 10.97
CA GLN A 118 -9.24 -8.87 9.87
C GLN A 118 -7.73 -9.11 9.99
N VAL A 119 -6.95 -8.08 10.33
CA VAL A 119 -5.50 -8.21 10.55
C VAL A 119 -5.22 -9.09 11.78
N ALA A 120 -5.97 -8.91 12.88
CA ALA A 120 -5.77 -9.66 14.12
C ALA A 120 -6.15 -11.16 14.01
N VAL A 121 -7.11 -11.50 13.14
CA VAL A 121 -7.46 -12.89 12.81
C VAL A 121 -6.53 -13.45 11.72
N GLY A 122 -5.81 -12.58 11.02
CA GLY A 122 -4.81 -12.96 10.02
C GLY A 122 -3.53 -13.55 10.63
N GLY A 123 -2.56 -13.82 9.76
CA GLY A 123 -1.33 -14.51 10.14
C GLY A 123 -0.21 -13.64 10.70
N THR A 124 -0.44 -12.37 11.08
CA THR A 124 0.63 -11.48 11.55
C THR A 124 0.69 -11.35 13.07
N ASP A 125 1.85 -11.64 13.65
CA ASP A 125 2.12 -11.42 15.08
C ASP A 125 2.75 -10.04 15.35
N TYR A 126 3.08 -9.28 14.30
CA TYR A 126 3.76 -8.00 14.43
C TYR A 126 2.75 -6.86 14.62
N LEU A 127 2.65 -6.38 15.87
CA LEU A 127 1.79 -5.26 16.26
C LEU A 127 2.63 -4.00 16.59
N PRO A 128 3.05 -3.21 15.59
CA PRO A 128 3.71 -1.95 15.85
C PRO A 128 2.67 -0.92 16.35
N LEU A 129 3.09 0.10 17.10
CA LEU A 129 2.22 1.25 17.39
C LEU A 129 2.24 2.30 16.28
N GLY A 130 3.09 2.12 15.25
CA GLY A 130 3.28 3.05 14.14
C GLY A 130 2.04 3.26 13.26
N TRP A 131 1.08 2.34 13.26
CA TRP A 131 -0.17 2.50 12.50
C TRP A 131 -1.11 3.55 13.12
N LEU A 132 -1.03 3.80 14.43
CA LEU A 132 -1.88 4.74 15.15
C LEU A 132 -1.76 6.18 14.61
N PRO A 133 -0.57 6.80 14.50
CA PRO A 133 -0.46 8.16 13.96
C PRO A 133 -0.88 8.25 12.49
N ILE A 134 -0.74 7.17 11.69
CA ILE A 134 -1.24 7.12 10.31
C ILE A 134 -2.76 7.27 10.30
N SER A 135 -3.46 6.46 11.10
CA SER A 135 -4.91 6.45 11.21
C SER A 135 -5.49 7.71 11.87
N LEU A 136 -4.82 8.25 12.90
CA LEU A 136 -5.25 9.47 13.59
C LEU A 136 -5.19 10.71 12.68
N VAL A 137 -4.14 10.82 11.87
CA VAL A 137 -4.04 11.88 10.85
C VAL A 137 -5.15 11.75 9.83
N ALA A 138 -5.52 10.53 9.42
CA ALA A 138 -6.62 10.31 8.51
C ALA A 138 -7.98 10.74 9.09
N MET A 139 -8.27 10.38 10.35
CA MET A 139 -9.46 10.87 11.06
C MET A 139 -9.49 12.39 11.13
N LEU A 140 -8.38 13.00 11.56
CA LEU A 140 -8.25 14.45 11.67
C LEU A 140 -8.48 15.12 10.31
N ALA A 141 -7.98 14.54 9.22
CA ALA A 141 -8.14 15.08 7.87
C ALA A 141 -9.61 15.13 7.44
N LEU A 142 -10.37 14.07 7.71
CA LEU A 142 -11.80 14.02 7.43
C LEU A 142 -12.55 15.11 8.22
N VAL A 143 -12.29 15.22 9.52
CA VAL A 143 -12.91 16.23 10.39
C VAL A 143 -12.54 17.65 9.94
N ALA A 144 -11.25 17.92 9.74
CA ALA A 144 -10.75 19.21 9.29
C ALA A 144 -11.36 19.60 7.94
N GLY A 145 -11.42 18.66 6.99
CA GLY A 145 -12.04 18.88 5.68
C GLY A 145 -13.52 19.26 5.78
N ALA A 146 -14.30 18.52 6.58
CA ALA A 146 -15.72 18.82 6.77
C ALA A 146 -15.95 20.20 7.41
N LEU A 147 -15.21 20.52 8.48
CA LEU A 147 -15.35 21.79 9.20
C LEU A 147 -14.88 22.97 8.36
N PHE A 148 -13.80 22.79 7.59
CA PHE A 148 -13.35 23.78 6.63
C PHE A 148 -14.41 24.04 5.55
N GLY A 149 -14.97 22.99 4.93
CA GLY A 149 -16.05 23.12 3.96
C GLY A 149 -17.27 23.85 4.53
N MET A 150 -17.70 23.47 5.74
CA MET A 150 -18.78 24.15 6.47
C MET A 150 -18.51 25.65 6.65
N GLY A 151 -17.30 26.01 7.11
CA GLY A 151 -16.89 27.40 7.32
C GLY A 151 -16.85 28.21 6.04
N VAL A 152 -16.26 27.68 4.97
CA VAL A 152 -16.18 28.35 3.67
C VAL A 152 -17.57 28.60 3.10
N ALA A 153 -18.46 27.61 3.15
CA ALA A 153 -19.81 27.77 2.61
C ALA A 153 -20.66 28.78 3.40
N ARG A 154 -20.40 28.95 4.71
CA ARG A 154 -21.02 30.00 5.51
C ARG A 154 -20.45 31.39 5.20
N ALA A 155 -19.17 31.48 4.85
CA ALA A 155 -18.55 32.73 4.42
C ALA A 155 -18.98 33.15 3.00
N LEU A 156 -19.20 32.17 2.12
CA LEU A 156 -19.56 32.30 0.70
C LEU A 156 -20.85 31.51 0.41
N PRO A 157 -22.03 32.03 0.80
CA PRO A 157 -23.29 31.32 0.67
C PRO A 157 -23.76 31.29 -0.79
N SER A 158 -23.34 30.27 -1.54
CA SER A 158 -23.75 30.00 -2.91
C SER A 158 -24.09 28.53 -3.10
N VAL A 159 -25.07 28.25 -3.97
CA VAL A 159 -25.48 26.88 -4.34
C VAL A 159 -24.35 26.12 -5.01
N LEU A 160 -23.42 26.83 -5.66
CA LEU A 160 -22.26 26.26 -6.35
C LEU A 160 -21.07 26.02 -5.42
N THR A 161 -21.04 26.57 -4.20
CA THR A 161 -19.89 26.43 -3.29
C THR A 161 -19.56 24.97 -2.98
N PRO A 162 -20.52 24.07 -2.66
CA PRO A 162 -20.19 22.69 -2.35
C PRO A 162 -19.61 21.88 -3.51
N PRO A 163 -20.20 21.83 -4.73
CA PRO A 163 -19.59 21.13 -5.84
C PRO A 163 -18.27 21.77 -6.27
N ALA A 164 -18.16 23.11 -6.25
CA ALA A 164 -16.91 23.79 -6.57
C ALA A 164 -15.78 23.44 -5.59
N LEU A 165 -16.07 23.35 -4.29
CA LEU A 165 -15.09 22.94 -3.29
C LEU A 165 -14.70 21.47 -3.45
N ALA A 166 -15.68 20.56 -3.65
CA ALA A 166 -15.39 19.14 -3.83
C ALA A 166 -14.51 18.91 -5.06
N VAL A 167 -14.87 19.48 -6.21
CA VAL A 167 -14.10 19.36 -7.46
C VAL A 167 -12.75 20.07 -7.34
N GLY A 168 -12.71 21.27 -6.76
CA GLY A 168 -11.47 22.02 -6.58
C GLY A 168 -10.45 21.29 -5.70
N VAL A 169 -10.89 20.71 -4.58
CA VAL A 169 -10.03 19.90 -3.71
C VAL A 169 -9.60 18.62 -4.42
N LEU A 170 -10.49 17.95 -5.15
CA LEU A 170 -10.16 16.75 -5.92
C LEU A 170 -9.11 17.03 -7.01
N LEU A 171 -9.25 18.12 -7.76
CA LEU A 171 -8.28 18.51 -8.79
C LEU A 171 -6.94 18.87 -8.14
N MET A 172 -6.96 19.60 -7.03
CA MET A 172 -5.75 19.98 -6.30
C MET A 172 -5.00 18.74 -5.79
N THR A 173 -5.70 17.78 -5.16
CA THR A 173 -5.08 16.54 -4.67
C THR A 173 -4.65 15.61 -5.81
N GLY A 174 -5.51 15.41 -6.81
CA GLY A 174 -5.30 14.46 -7.89
C GLY A 174 -4.26 14.90 -8.92
N LEU A 175 -4.11 16.20 -9.17
CA LEU A 175 -3.20 16.73 -10.18
C LEU A 175 -1.91 17.31 -9.60
N LEU A 176 -1.99 18.06 -8.49
CA LEU A 176 -0.86 18.82 -7.96
C LEU A 176 -0.14 18.10 -6.82
N LEU A 177 -0.90 17.44 -5.93
CA LEU A 177 -0.36 16.81 -4.72
C LEU A 177 -0.31 15.28 -4.79
N ARG A 178 -0.53 14.69 -5.96
CA ARG A 178 -0.52 13.23 -6.14
C ARG A 178 0.92 12.69 -6.10
N GLN A 179 1.11 11.64 -5.33
CA GLN A 179 2.32 10.83 -5.32
C GLN A 179 2.19 9.65 -6.30
N ASN A 180 3.31 9.29 -6.93
CA ASN A 180 3.46 8.08 -7.73
C ASN A 180 4.24 7.03 -6.92
N ALA A 181 3.79 5.78 -6.98
CA ALA A 181 4.36 4.64 -6.26
C ALA A 181 5.34 3.81 -7.10
N GLU A 182 5.72 4.29 -8.29
CA GLU A 182 6.49 3.48 -9.25
C GLU A 182 7.98 3.43 -8.93
N GLY A 183 8.53 4.42 -8.23
CA GLY A 183 9.92 4.42 -7.78
C GLY A 183 10.12 3.61 -6.49
N GLU A 184 11.38 3.40 -6.10
CA GLU A 184 11.77 2.77 -4.81
C GLU A 184 11.07 3.39 -3.60
N ARG A 185 10.82 4.70 -3.70
CA ARG A 185 10.04 5.44 -2.74
C ARG A 185 9.01 6.27 -3.48
N PRO A 186 7.83 6.50 -2.89
CA PRO A 186 6.84 7.35 -3.49
C PRO A 186 7.33 8.80 -3.63
N VAL A 187 7.17 9.35 -4.84
CA VAL A 187 7.57 10.72 -5.18
C VAL A 187 6.40 11.49 -5.77
N GLY A 188 6.30 12.78 -5.47
CA GLY A 188 5.28 13.65 -6.07
C GLY A 188 5.78 14.39 -7.31
N ARG A 189 4.84 15.01 -8.03
CA ARG A 189 5.14 15.84 -9.21
C ARG A 189 5.69 17.23 -8.88
N THR A 190 5.49 17.66 -7.64
CA THR A 190 5.90 18.98 -7.13
C THR A 190 6.84 18.84 -5.94
N VAL A 191 7.23 19.95 -5.33
CA VAL A 191 8.10 19.96 -4.14
C VAL A 191 7.49 19.08 -3.04
N ASN A 192 8.26 18.12 -2.52
CA ASN A 192 7.80 17.09 -1.58
C ASN A 192 6.99 17.67 -0.40
N ARG A 193 7.41 18.79 0.17
CA ARG A 193 6.69 19.46 1.27
C ARG A 193 5.26 19.86 0.91
N LEU A 194 5.02 20.31 -0.33
CA LEU A 194 3.67 20.66 -0.79
C LEU A 194 2.83 19.41 -1.00
N VAL A 195 3.41 18.39 -1.60
CA VAL A 195 2.77 17.08 -1.82
C VAL A 195 2.27 16.50 -0.49
N LEU A 196 3.08 16.61 0.57
CA LEU A 196 2.73 16.11 1.91
C LEU A 196 1.64 16.93 2.63
N MET A 197 1.21 18.08 2.10
CA MET A 197 0.01 18.77 2.59
C MET A 197 -1.27 18.01 2.25
N ALA A 198 -1.23 17.13 1.24
CA ALA A 198 -2.33 16.21 1.00
C ALA A 198 -2.38 15.18 2.13
N PRO A 199 -3.55 14.96 2.76
CA PRO A 199 -3.69 13.96 3.80
C PRO A 199 -3.67 12.54 3.23
N ALA A 200 -4.03 12.38 1.96
CA ALA A 200 -3.99 11.11 1.24
C ALA A 200 -2.56 10.63 1.04
N GLY A 201 -2.30 9.37 1.40
CA GLY A 201 -1.05 8.69 1.07
C GLY A 201 -1.11 8.04 -0.29
N VAL A 202 0.02 7.53 -0.76
CA VAL A 202 0.04 6.63 -1.90
C VAL A 202 -0.44 5.23 -1.49
N GLU A 203 -0.85 4.42 -2.47
CA GLU A 203 -1.08 3.00 -2.27
C GLU A 203 0.18 2.30 -1.71
N PRO A 204 0.08 1.54 -0.61
CA PRO A 204 1.23 0.81 -0.08
C PRO A 204 1.58 -0.36 -1.01
N ARG A 205 2.87 -0.46 -1.32
CA ARG A 205 3.43 -1.53 -2.15
C ARG A 205 4.34 -2.48 -1.40
N GLU A 206 5.05 -1.94 -0.42
CA GLU A 206 6.05 -2.65 0.36
C GLU A 206 5.60 -2.67 1.81
N MET A 207 5.52 -3.86 2.41
CA MET A 207 5.12 -4.01 3.81
C MET A 207 6.10 -3.33 4.77
N LEU A 208 7.38 -3.22 4.38
CA LEU A 208 8.44 -2.69 5.22
C LEU A 208 8.52 -1.16 5.22
N LEU A 209 7.74 -0.47 4.37
CA LEU A 209 7.71 0.98 4.32
C LEU A 209 6.67 1.57 5.27
N THR A 210 7.09 2.61 5.99
CA THR A 210 6.21 3.42 6.84
C THR A 210 6.51 4.91 6.66
N LEU A 211 5.65 5.74 7.25
CA LEU A 211 5.80 7.20 7.23
C LEU A 211 6.64 7.67 8.42
N ALA A 212 7.55 8.62 8.17
CA ALA A 212 8.32 9.24 9.24
C ALA A 212 7.41 10.05 10.18
N GLY A 213 7.75 10.07 11.48
CA GLY A 213 7.00 10.83 12.50
C GLY A 213 6.84 12.33 12.17
N ARG A 214 7.83 12.92 11.48
CA ARG A 214 7.79 14.32 11.01
C ARG A 214 6.64 14.58 10.04
N VAL A 215 6.29 13.59 9.20
CA VAL A 215 5.17 13.68 8.26
C VAL A 215 3.86 13.80 9.03
N HIS A 216 3.65 12.93 10.02
CA HIS A 216 2.46 12.97 10.88
C HIS A 216 2.34 14.29 11.65
N LEU A 217 3.44 14.77 12.22
CA LEU A 217 3.44 16.04 12.96
C LEU A 217 3.12 17.22 12.03
N GLY A 218 3.80 17.32 10.89
CA GLY A 218 3.57 18.39 9.92
C GLY A 218 2.14 18.41 9.40
N GLN A 219 1.58 17.26 9.04
CA GLN A 219 0.18 17.16 8.60
C GLN A 219 -0.80 17.44 9.73
N THR A 220 -0.52 17.02 10.96
CA THR A 220 -1.36 17.37 12.11
C THR A 220 -1.43 18.88 12.28
N LEU A 221 -0.29 19.59 12.22
CA LEU A 221 -0.25 21.06 12.32
C LEU A 221 -1.05 21.74 11.19
N TRP A 222 -0.87 21.26 9.96
CA TRP A 222 -1.63 21.74 8.80
C TRP A 222 -3.14 21.56 8.97
N LEU A 223 -3.57 20.33 9.32
CA LEU A 223 -4.98 19.97 9.45
C LEU A 223 -5.64 20.65 10.65
N LEU A 224 -4.92 20.86 11.75
CA LEU A 224 -5.40 21.68 12.87
C LEU A 224 -5.60 23.14 12.45
N GLY A 225 -4.72 23.70 11.62
CA GLY A 225 -4.90 25.03 11.03
C GLY A 225 -6.15 25.13 10.17
N LEU A 226 -6.42 24.12 9.32
CA LEU A 226 -7.65 24.02 8.53
C LEU A 226 -8.90 23.89 9.41
N LEU A 227 -8.86 23.02 10.42
CA LEU A 227 -9.95 22.79 11.35
C LEU A 227 -10.30 24.07 12.12
N ALA A 228 -9.29 24.74 12.68
CA ALA A 228 -9.45 25.99 13.42
C ALA A 228 -9.99 27.11 12.51
N THR A 229 -9.52 27.19 11.26
CA THR A 229 -10.02 28.14 10.26
C THR A 229 -11.49 27.87 9.92
N GLY A 230 -11.85 26.61 9.66
CA GLY A 230 -13.24 26.22 9.42
C GLY A 230 -14.17 26.60 10.57
N PHE A 231 -13.75 26.30 11.80
CA PHE A 231 -14.50 26.65 13.01
C PHE A 231 -14.60 28.17 13.22
N ALA A 232 -13.51 28.92 13.01
CA ALA A 232 -13.49 30.36 13.12
C ALA A 232 -14.39 31.03 12.08
N LEU A 233 -14.37 30.55 10.82
CA LEU A 233 -15.29 31.01 9.77
C LEU A 233 -16.75 30.69 10.11
N LEU A 234 -17.01 29.55 10.73
CA LEU A 234 -18.35 29.20 11.21
C LEU A 234 -18.87 30.16 12.29
N ALA A 235 -17.99 30.55 13.21
CA ALA A 235 -18.31 31.44 14.32
C ALA A 235 -18.29 32.94 13.95
N ALA A 236 -17.65 33.31 12.84
CA ALA A 236 -17.42 34.71 12.46
C ALA A 236 -18.72 35.43 12.04
N ALA A 237 -19.07 36.49 12.78
CA ALA A 237 -20.23 37.34 12.49
C ALA A 237 -19.91 38.53 11.56
N SER A 238 -18.66 38.99 11.51
CA SER A 238 -18.25 40.18 10.77
C SER A 238 -17.25 39.87 9.66
N ARG A 239 -17.17 40.73 8.62
CA ARG A 239 -16.18 40.58 7.53
C ARG A 239 -14.74 40.61 8.04
N ARG A 240 -14.44 41.48 9.01
CA ARG A 240 -13.11 41.55 9.65
C ARG A 240 -12.78 40.26 10.38
N ALA A 241 -13.72 39.70 11.15
CA ALA A 241 -13.52 38.41 11.81
C ALA A 241 -13.27 37.27 10.82
N ARG A 242 -13.91 37.31 9.64
CA ARG A 242 -13.66 36.33 8.56
C ARG A 242 -12.24 36.43 7.98
N LEU A 243 -11.69 37.63 7.86
CA LEU A 243 -10.29 37.81 7.44
C LEU A 243 -9.32 37.26 8.49
N PHE A 244 -9.54 37.58 9.77
CA PHE A 244 -8.73 37.02 10.85
C PHE A 244 -8.88 35.51 11.02
N ALA A 245 -10.01 34.93 10.59
CA ALA A 245 -10.19 33.49 10.59
C ALA A 245 -9.24 32.73 9.65
N LEU A 246 -8.51 33.42 8.75
CA LEU A 246 -7.48 32.82 7.89
C LEU A 246 -6.11 32.68 8.60
N VAL A 247 -5.91 33.34 9.73
CA VAL A 247 -4.64 33.27 10.47
C VAL A 247 -4.27 31.84 10.86
N PRO A 248 -5.18 30.98 11.38
CA PRO A 248 -4.84 29.62 11.78
C PRO A 248 -4.36 28.74 10.62
N VAL A 249 -4.95 28.85 9.43
CA VAL A 249 -4.51 28.06 8.26
C VAL A 249 -3.14 28.52 7.77
N LEU A 250 -2.86 29.82 7.78
CA LEU A 250 -1.53 30.34 7.42
C LEU A 250 -0.46 29.92 8.42
N ALA A 251 -0.77 30.00 9.72
CA ALA A 251 0.13 29.53 10.77
C ALA A 251 0.36 28.01 10.68
N GLY A 252 -0.71 27.23 10.49
CA GLY A 252 -0.63 25.78 10.31
C GLY A 252 0.19 25.39 9.08
N ALA A 253 0.01 26.09 7.96
CA ALA A 253 0.82 25.89 6.75
C ALA A 253 2.30 26.20 6.99
N ALA A 254 2.60 27.35 7.59
CA ALA A 254 3.98 27.74 7.88
C ALA A 254 4.67 26.73 8.81
N LEU A 255 4.01 26.33 9.90
CA LEU A 255 4.53 25.34 10.83
C LEU A 255 4.68 23.96 10.17
N ALA A 256 3.72 23.54 9.35
CA ALA A 256 3.81 22.29 8.61
C ALA A 256 5.01 22.30 7.65
N LEU A 257 5.20 23.37 6.87
CA LEU A 257 6.34 23.48 5.93
C LEU A 257 7.71 23.48 6.60
N LEU A 258 7.80 23.90 7.87
CA LEU A 258 9.03 23.83 8.66
C LEU A 258 9.35 22.41 9.12
N VAL A 259 8.33 21.61 9.41
CA VAL A 259 8.48 20.24 9.93
C VAL A 259 8.54 19.20 8.82
N LEU A 260 7.80 19.41 7.73
CA LEU A 260 7.67 18.44 6.64
C LEU A 260 9.02 18.21 5.93
N PRO A 261 9.38 16.94 5.68
CA PRO A 261 10.63 16.60 5.02
C PRO A 261 10.66 17.14 3.58
N ALA A 262 11.84 17.58 3.15
CA ALA A 262 12.06 18.05 1.77
C ALA A 262 12.39 16.89 0.82
N ASP A 263 13.02 15.82 1.31
CA ASP A 263 13.42 14.65 0.53
C ASP A 263 12.43 13.48 0.75
N PRO A 264 11.97 12.80 -0.32
CA PRO A 264 11.17 11.57 -0.21
C PRO A 264 11.78 10.48 0.68
N ARG A 265 13.11 10.41 0.81
CA ARG A 265 13.82 9.46 1.69
C ARG A 265 13.55 9.69 3.17
N ASP A 266 13.25 10.93 3.55
CA ASP A 266 12.85 11.31 4.90
C ASP A 266 11.33 11.25 5.11
N THR A 267 10.55 11.05 4.03
CA THR A 267 9.11 10.82 4.08
C THR A 267 8.81 9.35 4.35
N TRP A 268 9.35 8.48 3.49
CA TRP A 268 9.09 7.04 3.46
C TRP A 268 10.33 6.31 3.96
N VAL A 269 10.22 5.79 5.17
CA VAL A 269 11.31 5.16 5.90
C VAL A 269 11.03 3.67 6.06
N VAL A 270 12.09 2.87 6.02
CA VAL A 270 11.99 1.45 6.34
C VAL A 270 11.70 1.30 7.84
N ASP A 271 10.66 0.56 8.19
CA ASP A 271 10.45 0.11 9.56
C ASP A 271 11.54 -0.92 9.90
N ARG A 272 12.61 -0.45 10.54
CA ARG A 272 13.75 -1.29 10.93
C ARG A 272 13.36 -2.42 11.86
N ALA A 273 12.31 -2.23 12.68
CA ALA A 273 11.87 -3.27 13.59
C ALA A 273 11.09 -4.36 12.86
N ALA A 274 10.32 -4.01 11.83
CA ALA A 274 9.68 -4.95 10.91
C ALA A 274 10.72 -5.69 10.05
N ALA A 275 11.67 -4.96 9.46
CA ALA A 275 12.65 -5.48 8.50
C ALA A 275 13.80 -6.29 9.14
N SER A 276 13.97 -6.25 10.46
CA SER A 276 15.07 -6.97 11.09
C SER A 276 14.91 -8.49 10.90
N PRO A 277 15.99 -9.22 10.60
CA PRO A 277 15.92 -10.65 10.34
C PRO A 277 15.63 -11.44 11.62
N VAL A 278 14.88 -12.52 11.46
CA VAL A 278 14.62 -13.57 12.44
C VAL A 278 14.89 -14.90 11.73
N CYS A 279 15.83 -15.69 12.25
CA CYS A 279 16.33 -16.88 11.56
C CYS A 279 16.07 -18.17 12.35
N ASP A 280 15.86 -19.25 11.63
CA ASP A 280 15.96 -20.64 12.11
C ASP A 280 17.02 -21.36 11.25
N GLY A 281 18.25 -21.43 11.79
CA GLY A 281 19.42 -21.92 11.04
C GLY A 281 19.73 -21.03 9.83
N PRO A 282 19.87 -21.61 8.61
CA PRO A 282 20.22 -20.87 7.40
C PRO A 282 19.02 -20.14 6.75
N VAL A 283 17.83 -20.20 7.34
CA VAL A 283 16.61 -19.60 6.80
C VAL A 283 16.21 -18.40 7.65
N CYS A 284 16.16 -17.21 7.04
CA CYS A 284 15.83 -15.96 7.68
C CYS A 284 14.61 -15.29 7.03
N VAL A 285 13.65 -14.88 7.84
CA VAL A 285 12.53 -14.01 7.44
C VAL A 285 12.60 -12.69 8.20
N THR A 286 11.83 -11.70 7.80
CA THR A 286 11.67 -10.45 8.54
C THR A 286 10.87 -10.68 9.81
N ARG A 287 11.02 -9.80 10.81
CA ARG A 287 10.18 -9.87 12.02
C ARG A 287 8.69 -9.73 11.69
N ALA A 288 8.38 -8.95 10.66
CA ALA A 288 7.02 -8.82 10.15
C ALA A 288 6.39 -10.15 9.70
N ASN A 289 7.19 -11.01 9.07
CA ASN A 289 6.80 -12.33 8.57
C ASN A 289 7.25 -13.49 9.47
N ARG A 290 7.52 -13.23 10.75
CA ARG A 290 8.00 -14.24 11.71
C ARG A 290 7.07 -15.45 11.81
N SER A 291 5.76 -15.26 11.71
CA SER A 291 4.76 -16.32 11.76
C SER A 291 4.93 -17.37 10.66
N HIS A 292 5.45 -16.96 9.49
CA HIS A 292 5.75 -17.88 8.38
C HIS A 292 7.03 -18.70 8.61
N LEU A 293 7.90 -18.32 9.55
CA LEU A 293 9.20 -18.97 9.73
C LEU A 293 9.08 -20.46 10.04
N ALA A 294 8.08 -20.87 10.82
CA ALA A 294 7.88 -22.28 11.18
C ALA A 294 7.54 -23.15 9.96
N GLU A 295 6.85 -22.59 8.97
CA GLU A 295 6.53 -23.26 7.71
C GLU A 295 7.71 -23.20 6.73
N VAL A 296 8.33 -22.03 6.59
CA VAL A 296 9.39 -21.78 5.61
C VAL A 296 10.70 -22.47 5.98
N ALA A 297 11.08 -22.51 7.26
CA ALA A 297 12.37 -23.05 7.69
C ALA A 297 12.61 -24.52 7.28
N PRO A 298 11.68 -25.48 7.49
CA PRO A 298 11.90 -26.86 7.03
C PRO A 298 12.00 -26.94 5.50
N GLN A 299 11.15 -26.21 4.77
CA GLN A 299 11.15 -26.23 3.30
C GLN A 299 12.41 -25.57 2.72
N GLY A 300 12.91 -24.50 3.34
CA GLY A 300 14.15 -23.83 2.96
C GLY A 300 15.37 -24.70 3.21
N ARG A 301 15.44 -25.44 4.33
CA ARG A 301 16.52 -26.40 4.57
C ARG A 301 16.52 -27.52 3.53
N GLU A 302 15.35 -28.05 3.18
CA GLU A 302 15.22 -29.06 2.15
C GLU A 302 15.64 -28.53 0.77
N ALA A 303 15.22 -27.32 0.42
CA ALA A 303 15.64 -26.68 -0.83
C ALA A 303 17.16 -26.49 -0.89
N LEU A 304 17.78 -26.00 0.19
CA LEU A 304 19.24 -25.85 0.27
C LEU A 304 19.97 -27.20 0.16
N ARG A 305 19.40 -28.29 0.69
CA ARG A 305 19.93 -29.64 0.53
C ARG A 305 19.90 -30.08 -0.93
N VAL A 306 18.75 -29.97 -1.59
CA VAL A 306 18.60 -30.30 -3.03
C VAL A 306 19.54 -29.47 -3.90
N LEU A 307 19.68 -28.17 -3.60
CA LEU A 307 20.60 -27.28 -4.29
C LEU A 307 22.06 -27.70 -4.07
N ARG A 308 22.43 -28.11 -2.85
CA ARG A 308 23.78 -28.62 -2.54
C ARG A 308 24.09 -29.89 -3.32
N ASP A 309 23.14 -30.82 -3.39
CA ASP A 309 23.29 -32.07 -4.15
C ASP A 309 23.43 -31.81 -5.66
N SER A 310 22.71 -30.80 -6.18
CA SER A 310 22.68 -30.47 -7.61
C SER A 310 23.87 -29.62 -8.06
N LEU A 311 24.27 -28.63 -7.26
CA LEU A 311 25.29 -27.63 -7.62
C LEU A 311 26.65 -27.86 -6.97
N GLY A 312 26.74 -28.67 -5.92
CA GLY A 312 27.97 -28.87 -5.16
C GLY A 312 28.40 -27.58 -4.45
N ASP A 313 29.68 -27.19 -4.56
CA ASP A 313 30.23 -26.02 -3.88
C ASP A 313 29.59 -24.70 -4.32
N LEU A 314 29.03 -24.65 -5.53
CA LEU A 314 28.36 -23.47 -6.09
C LEU A 314 26.96 -23.24 -5.50
N ALA A 315 26.44 -24.16 -4.68
CA ALA A 315 25.10 -24.01 -4.14
C ALA A 315 25.00 -22.87 -3.13
N PRO A 316 23.87 -22.14 -3.09
CA PRO A 316 23.62 -21.17 -2.04
C PRO A 316 23.66 -21.83 -0.66
N SER A 317 23.98 -21.03 0.34
CA SER A 317 24.16 -21.49 1.73
C SER A 317 23.02 -21.08 2.65
N SER A 318 22.15 -20.18 2.20
CA SER A 318 21.06 -19.63 3.00
C SER A 318 19.84 -19.25 2.17
N VAL A 319 18.70 -19.15 2.84
CA VAL A 319 17.45 -18.58 2.31
C VAL A 319 17.15 -17.33 3.12
N ARG A 320 16.90 -16.20 2.45
CA ARG A 320 16.64 -14.93 3.12
C ARG A 320 15.48 -14.19 2.46
N GLU A 321 14.59 -13.65 3.27
CA GLU A 321 13.55 -12.75 2.77
C GLU A 321 14.15 -11.49 2.14
N ASP A 322 13.67 -11.13 0.96
CA ASP A 322 14.04 -9.90 0.28
C ASP A 322 13.48 -8.69 1.04
N THR A 323 14.36 -7.74 1.30
CA THR A 323 14.06 -6.51 2.06
C THR A 323 14.52 -5.26 1.31
N ALA A 324 15.06 -5.44 0.09
CA ALA A 324 15.54 -4.35 -0.72
C ALA A 324 14.37 -3.56 -1.29
N LEU A 325 14.40 -2.23 -1.10
CA LEU A 325 13.45 -1.35 -1.77
C LEU A 325 13.83 -1.23 -3.25
N ARG A 326 12.86 -1.44 -4.13
CA ARG A 326 13.07 -1.34 -5.58
C ARG A 326 11.96 -0.56 -6.27
N ALA A 327 12.31 0.07 -7.39
CA ALA A 327 11.31 0.62 -8.30
C ALA A 327 10.55 -0.51 -9.00
N GLN A 328 9.34 -0.21 -9.46
CA GLN A 328 8.54 -1.13 -10.26
C GLN A 328 9.27 -1.51 -11.54
N GLY A 329 9.36 -2.81 -11.82
CA GLY A 329 10.11 -3.35 -12.96
C GLY A 329 11.63 -3.19 -12.85
N GLY A 330 12.13 -2.61 -11.75
CA GLY A 330 13.56 -2.55 -11.44
C GLY A 330 14.12 -3.95 -11.12
N PRO A 331 15.41 -4.20 -11.41
CA PRO A 331 16.03 -5.48 -11.12
C PRO A 331 16.17 -5.72 -9.60
N ARG A 332 16.14 -6.98 -9.20
CA ARG A 332 16.46 -7.43 -7.84
C ARG A 332 17.96 -7.52 -7.63
N ASP A 333 18.40 -7.30 -6.39
CA ASP A 333 19.79 -7.51 -5.98
C ASP A 333 20.00 -8.99 -5.65
N ILE A 334 20.26 -9.78 -6.69
CA ILE A 334 20.41 -11.24 -6.59
C ILE A 334 21.86 -11.59 -6.25
N SER A 335 22.04 -12.56 -5.36
CA SER A 335 23.33 -13.13 -5.01
C SER A 335 23.35 -14.63 -5.32
N ALA A 336 24.51 -15.15 -5.73
CA ALA A 336 24.73 -16.57 -5.93
C ALA A 336 24.66 -17.39 -4.62
N ASP A 337 24.94 -16.74 -3.48
CA ASP A 337 25.11 -17.40 -2.18
C ASP A 337 23.81 -17.53 -1.38
N VAL A 338 22.76 -16.83 -1.80
CA VAL A 338 21.50 -16.68 -1.05
C VAL A 338 20.31 -16.90 -1.98
N VAL A 339 19.38 -17.78 -1.58
CA VAL A 339 18.06 -17.87 -2.22
C VAL A 339 17.18 -16.77 -1.64
N LEU A 340 16.73 -15.85 -2.49
CA LEU A 340 15.81 -14.79 -2.08
C LEU A 340 14.38 -15.34 -2.00
N LEU A 341 13.74 -15.08 -0.87
CA LEU A 341 12.33 -15.37 -0.61
C LEU A 341 11.56 -14.05 -0.61
N ASP A 342 10.41 -13.99 -1.27
CA ASP A 342 9.58 -12.80 -1.23
C ASP A 342 8.12 -13.21 -1.20
N PHE A 343 7.42 -12.79 -0.14
CA PHE A 343 6.02 -13.15 0.09
C PHE A 343 5.06 -12.38 -0.82
N ASP A 344 5.52 -11.33 -1.51
CA ASP A 344 4.75 -10.66 -2.56
C ASP A 344 4.80 -11.41 -3.91
N GLU A 345 5.74 -12.35 -4.10
CA GLU A 345 5.82 -13.18 -5.31
C GLU A 345 4.65 -14.16 -5.39
N THR A 346 4.00 -14.21 -6.55
CA THR A 346 2.80 -15.03 -6.76
C THR A 346 3.06 -16.52 -6.52
N LEU A 347 4.24 -17.01 -6.92
CA LEU A 347 4.63 -18.41 -6.72
C LEU A 347 4.82 -18.74 -5.24
N VAL A 348 5.44 -17.84 -4.47
CA VAL A 348 5.68 -18.04 -3.04
C VAL A 348 4.38 -17.92 -2.26
N ALA A 349 3.57 -16.90 -2.54
CA ALA A 349 2.32 -16.63 -1.85
C ALA A 349 1.29 -17.77 -1.95
N ARG A 350 1.38 -18.59 -3.00
CA ARG A 350 0.48 -19.75 -3.24
C ARG A 350 1.09 -21.09 -2.81
N ALA A 351 2.39 -21.16 -2.57
CA ALA A 351 3.08 -22.39 -2.29
C ALA A 351 3.03 -22.74 -0.79
N THR A 352 2.72 -23.99 -0.48
CA THR A 352 2.77 -24.54 0.88
C THR A 352 3.49 -25.89 0.87
N GLY A 353 4.05 -26.29 2.01
CA GLY A 353 4.71 -27.59 2.16
C GLY A 353 5.76 -27.86 1.06
N GLY A 354 5.71 -29.05 0.46
CA GLY A 354 6.67 -29.45 -0.58
C GLY A 354 6.69 -28.56 -1.83
N GLN A 355 5.57 -27.87 -2.14
CA GLN A 355 5.55 -26.90 -3.25
C GLN A 355 6.42 -25.69 -2.93
N LEU A 356 6.48 -25.26 -1.67
CA LEU A 356 7.35 -24.16 -1.25
C LEU A 356 8.83 -24.54 -1.40
N ALA A 357 9.22 -25.76 -1.01
CA ALA A 357 10.58 -26.25 -1.24
C ALA A 357 10.92 -26.27 -2.75
N ARG A 358 10.00 -26.73 -3.60
CA ARG A 358 10.15 -26.71 -5.07
C ARG A 358 10.36 -25.30 -5.61
N VAL A 359 9.56 -24.32 -5.16
CA VAL A 359 9.72 -22.90 -5.55
C VAL A 359 11.09 -22.37 -5.10
N LEU A 360 11.53 -22.68 -3.88
CA LEU A 360 12.84 -22.26 -3.37
C LEU A 360 14.01 -22.89 -4.14
N VAL A 361 13.90 -24.16 -4.53
CA VAL A 361 14.87 -24.81 -5.43
C VAL A 361 14.91 -24.08 -6.77
N ALA A 362 13.75 -23.75 -7.34
CA ALA A 362 13.68 -23.01 -8.59
C ALA A 362 14.37 -21.64 -8.50
N GLN A 363 14.13 -20.89 -7.43
CA GLN A 363 14.76 -19.59 -7.19
C GLN A 363 16.28 -19.71 -6.98
N GLY A 364 16.78 -20.82 -6.44
CA GLY A 364 18.22 -21.06 -6.31
C GLY A 364 18.93 -21.41 -7.62
N LEU A 365 18.21 -21.98 -8.59
CA LEU A 365 18.75 -22.42 -9.89
C LEU A 365 18.54 -21.39 -11.00
N ALA A 366 17.42 -20.70 -11.01
CA ALA A 366 17.04 -19.69 -12.00
C ALA A 366 16.33 -18.53 -11.30
N PRO A 367 17.04 -17.71 -10.50
CA PRO A 367 16.42 -16.61 -9.77
C PRO A 367 15.78 -15.58 -10.70
N ASN A 368 14.61 -15.06 -10.33
CA ASN A 368 13.93 -14.03 -11.13
C ASN A 368 14.51 -12.64 -10.85
N CYS A 369 14.96 -11.97 -11.91
CA CYS A 369 15.48 -10.61 -11.81
C CYS A 369 14.43 -9.53 -11.61
N ARG A 370 13.17 -9.83 -11.92
CA ARG A 370 12.05 -8.90 -11.74
C ARG A 370 10.96 -9.60 -10.96
N GLY A 371 10.17 -8.84 -10.24
CA GLY A 371 9.07 -9.41 -9.49
C GLY A 371 7.99 -10.01 -10.39
N HIS A 372 7.46 -11.15 -9.99
CA HIS A 372 6.28 -11.78 -10.56
C HIS A 372 5.12 -11.71 -9.56
N ASN A 373 4.46 -10.56 -9.51
CA ASN A 373 3.42 -10.25 -8.52
C ASN A 373 2.22 -9.55 -9.18
N PRO A 374 1.09 -9.34 -8.49
CA PRO A 374 -0.09 -8.71 -9.07
C PRO A 374 0.11 -7.30 -9.66
N ARG A 375 1.23 -6.63 -9.33
CA ARG A 375 1.61 -5.30 -9.86
C ARG A 375 2.64 -5.40 -10.99
N GLU A 376 3.28 -6.55 -11.16
CA GLU A 376 4.40 -6.76 -12.08
C GLU A 376 4.19 -8.08 -12.84
N GLY A 377 3.89 -7.98 -14.13
CA GLY A 377 3.71 -9.16 -14.99
C GLY A 377 5.02 -9.81 -15.45
N GLY A 378 6.16 -9.45 -14.85
CA GLY A 378 7.46 -10.00 -15.26
C GLY A 378 7.49 -11.52 -15.09
N GLY A 379 8.06 -12.23 -16.05
CA GLY A 379 8.56 -13.58 -15.80
C GLY A 379 7.70 -14.77 -16.22
N GLN A 380 6.69 -14.67 -17.09
CA GLN A 380 6.01 -15.88 -17.57
C GLN A 380 6.96 -16.89 -18.24
N ASP A 381 7.90 -16.41 -19.06
CA ASP A 381 8.97 -17.27 -19.63
C ASP A 381 9.97 -17.74 -18.56
N ASP A 382 10.19 -16.92 -17.53
CA ASP A 382 11.09 -17.25 -16.42
C ASP A 382 10.49 -18.35 -15.54
N VAL A 383 9.18 -18.35 -15.28
CA VAL A 383 8.47 -19.40 -14.53
C VAL A 383 8.58 -20.75 -15.25
N ALA A 384 8.53 -20.75 -16.58
CA ALA A 384 8.69 -21.96 -17.37
C ALA A 384 10.13 -22.53 -17.25
N ALA A 385 11.15 -21.68 -17.33
CA ALA A 385 12.54 -22.07 -17.09
C ALA A 385 12.79 -22.53 -15.66
N GLN A 386 12.23 -21.84 -14.68
CA GLN A 386 12.25 -22.20 -13.25
C GLN A 386 11.62 -23.57 -13.01
N SER A 387 10.52 -23.88 -13.70
CA SER A 387 9.84 -25.17 -13.60
C SER A 387 10.71 -26.31 -14.16
N ILE A 388 11.39 -26.10 -15.29
CA ILE A 388 12.36 -27.06 -15.83
C ILE A 388 13.50 -27.28 -14.84
N ALA A 389 14.09 -26.20 -14.30
CA ALA A 389 15.21 -26.28 -13.39
C ALA A 389 14.85 -27.01 -12.09
N ALA A 390 13.68 -26.72 -11.51
CA ALA A 390 13.18 -27.40 -10.33
C ALA A 390 12.88 -28.88 -10.59
N SER A 391 12.19 -29.22 -11.69
CA SER A 391 11.92 -30.60 -12.07
C SER A 391 13.20 -31.42 -12.30
N TRP A 392 14.23 -30.81 -12.89
CA TRP A 392 15.53 -31.44 -13.07
C TRP A 392 16.20 -31.75 -11.73
N ALA A 393 16.30 -30.75 -10.83
CA ALA A 393 16.98 -30.91 -9.55
C ALA A 393 16.24 -31.86 -8.59
N LEU A 394 14.91 -31.91 -8.66
CA LEU A 394 14.09 -32.83 -7.87
C LEU A 394 14.01 -34.24 -8.47
N GLY A 395 14.53 -34.46 -9.67
CA GLY A 395 14.51 -35.76 -10.34
C GLY A 395 13.11 -36.19 -10.79
N ASP A 396 12.26 -35.23 -11.18
CA ASP A 396 10.93 -35.54 -11.71
C ASP A 396 11.04 -36.33 -13.03
N THR A 397 10.12 -37.28 -13.24
CA THR A 397 10.04 -38.04 -14.50
C THR A 397 9.36 -37.27 -15.64
N ARG A 398 8.66 -36.18 -15.30
CA ARG A 398 7.96 -35.29 -16.23
C ARG A 398 8.10 -33.85 -15.76
N LEU A 399 8.01 -32.89 -16.69
CA LEU A 399 7.95 -31.48 -16.33
C LEU A 399 6.75 -31.24 -15.42
N THR A 400 7.01 -30.72 -14.23
CA THR A 400 5.97 -30.39 -13.26
C THR A 400 5.99 -28.88 -13.04
N PRO A 401 4.99 -28.16 -13.59
CA PRO A 401 4.89 -26.70 -13.49
C PRO A 401 4.90 -26.18 -12.04
N LEU A 402 5.52 -25.02 -11.83
CA LEU A 402 5.43 -24.28 -10.55
C LEU A 402 4.07 -23.59 -10.36
N GLU A 403 3.40 -23.27 -11.47
CA GLU A 403 2.05 -22.73 -11.49
C GLU A 403 1.23 -23.37 -12.62
N GLU A 404 -0.09 -23.23 -12.54
CA GLU A 404 -0.97 -23.68 -13.61
C GLU A 404 -0.70 -22.87 -14.89
N PRO A 405 -0.46 -23.53 -16.04
CA PRO A 405 -0.30 -22.86 -17.32
C PRO A 405 -1.49 -21.95 -17.65
N GLY A 406 -1.19 -20.69 -17.99
CA GLY A 406 -2.18 -19.76 -18.49
C GLY A 406 -2.83 -20.24 -19.79
N THR A 407 -4.05 -19.76 -20.06
CA THR A 407 -4.82 -20.14 -21.26
C THR A 407 -4.65 -19.15 -22.42
N ASP A 408 -3.95 -18.04 -22.21
CA ASP A 408 -3.66 -17.09 -23.29
C ASP A 408 -2.61 -17.65 -24.24
N GLU A 409 -2.61 -17.16 -25.48
CA GLU A 409 -1.76 -17.67 -26.57
C GLU A 409 -0.27 -17.63 -26.21
N TYR A 410 0.15 -16.60 -25.48
CA TYR A 410 1.55 -16.44 -25.08
C TYR A 410 1.94 -17.49 -24.04
N ALA A 411 1.14 -17.67 -22.98
CA ALA A 411 1.38 -18.70 -21.97
C ALA A 411 1.38 -20.12 -22.58
N VAL A 412 0.41 -20.43 -23.45
CA VAL A 412 0.35 -21.73 -24.14
C VAL A 412 1.63 -21.99 -24.94
N ARG A 413 2.13 -20.99 -25.66
CA ARG A 413 3.37 -21.09 -26.41
C ARG A 413 4.59 -21.28 -25.50
N ALA A 414 4.72 -20.48 -24.45
CA ALA A 414 5.83 -20.58 -23.51
C ALA A 414 5.92 -21.98 -22.88
N TRP A 415 4.78 -22.56 -22.48
CA TRP A 415 4.73 -23.91 -21.92
C TRP A 415 5.00 -25.02 -22.94
N ALA A 416 4.57 -24.86 -24.19
CA ALA A 416 4.93 -25.79 -25.26
C ALA A 416 6.44 -25.78 -25.55
N GLU A 417 7.06 -24.59 -25.55
CA GLU A 417 8.51 -24.44 -25.68
C GLU A 417 9.26 -25.04 -24.49
N ALA A 418 8.72 -24.91 -23.28
CA ALA A 418 9.28 -25.50 -22.07
C ALA A 418 9.24 -27.03 -22.06
N GLU A 419 8.13 -27.65 -22.47
CA GLU A 419 8.00 -29.11 -22.58
C GLU A 419 9.00 -29.68 -23.62
N ALA A 420 9.15 -28.98 -24.75
CA ALA A 420 10.14 -29.33 -25.76
C ALA A 420 11.58 -29.18 -25.23
N ALA A 421 11.86 -28.13 -24.46
CA ALA A 421 13.16 -27.93 -23.82
C ALA A 421 13.45 -29.00 -22.76
N TRP A 422 12.47 -29.37 -21.94
CA TRP A 422 12.56 -30.45 -20.94
C TRP A 422 12.93 -31.79 -21.60
N THR A 423 12.23 -32.15 -22.68
CA THR A 423 12.47 -33.39 -23.43
C THR A 423 13.90 -33.43 -23.98
N LYS A 424 14.37 -32.31 -24.54
CA LYS A 424 15.74 -32.20 -25.06
C LYS A 424 16.78 -32.27 -23.94
N LEU A 425 16.56 -31.57 -22.83
CA LEU A 425 17.47 -31.54 -21.70
C LEU A 425 17.64 -32.94 -21.11
N THR A 426 16.52 -33.61 -20.80
CA THR A 426 16.52 -34.95 -20.17
C THR A 426 17.07 -36.07 -21.05
N ALA A 427 17.11 -35.88 -22.37
CA ALA A 427 17.74 -36.81 -23.30
C ALA A 427 19.28 -36.77 -23.28
N LEU A 428 19.89 -35.74 -22.66
CA LEU A 428 21.34 -35.56 -22.63
C LEU A 428 22.00 -36.34 -21.49
N PRO A 429 23.33 -36.57 -21.55
CA PRO A 429 24.09 -37.08 -20.43
C PRO A 429 23.98 -36.16 -19.19
N PRO A 430 24.00 -36.70 -17.96
CA PRO A 430 23.82 -35.91 -16.73
C PRO A 430 24.80 -34.72 -16.59
N ALA A 431 26.03 -34.87 -17.06
CA ALA A 431 27.03 -33.80 -17.03
C ALA A 431 26.65 -32.61 -17.93
N GLU A 432 26.09 -32.88 -19.11
CA GLU A 432 25.62 -31.84 -20.03
C GLU A 432 24.35 -31.16 -19.53
N GLN A 433 23.44 -31.93 -18.91
CA GLN A 433 22.26 -31.35 -18.25
C GLN A 433 22.68 -30.34 -17.19
N ARG A 434 23.59 -30.74 -16.30
CA ARG A 434 24.13 -29.85 -15.25
C ARG A 434 24.81 -28.62 -15.85
N ALA A 435 25.59 -28.77 -16.91
CA ALA A 435 26.24 -27.64 -17.58
C ALA A 435 25.22 -26.62 -18.11
N ARG A 436 24.10 -27.07 -18.70
CA ARG A 436 23.03 -26.17 -19.17
C ARG A 436 22.29 -25.48 -18.03
N ILE A 437 22.03 -26.19 -16.94
CA ILE A 437 21.42 -25.60 -15.74
C ILE A 437 22.32 -24.52 -15.14
N LEU A 438 23.64 -24.74 -15.08
CA LEU A 438 24.59 -23.74 -14.63
C LEU A 438 24.62 -22.50 -15.55
N GLN A 439 24.53 -22.68 -16.87
CA GLN A 439 24.44 -21.55 -17.81
C GLN A 439 23.18 -20.72 -17.60
N VAL A 440 22.04 -21.37 -17.34
CA VAL A 440 20.80 -20.65 -16.97
C VAL A 440 21.00 -19.90 -15.68
N ARG A 441 21.55 -20.54 -14.65
CA ARG A 441 21.82 -19.90 -13.37
C ARG A 441 22.69 -18.65 -13.52
N ASP A 442 23.78 -18.76 -14.26
CA ASP A 442 24.70 -17.64 -14.50
C ASP A 442 24.03 -16.50 -15.28
N ALA A 443 23.21 -16.83 -16.28
CA ALA A 443 22.42 -15.85 -17.04
C ALA A 443 21.38 -15.14 -16.15
N SER A 444 20.70 -15.89 -15.29
CA SER A 444 19.74 -15.36 -14.31
C SER A 444 20.42 -14.48 -13.27
N LEU A 445 21.58 -14.87 -12.74
CA LEU A 445 22.37 -14.06 -11.80
C LEU A 445 22.88 -12.76 -12.45
N ALA A 446 23.15 -12.78 -13.77
CA ALA A 446 23.54 -11.60 -14.54
C ALA A 446 22.35 -10.74 -15.00
N CYS A 447 21.12 -11.16 -14.74
CA CYS A 447 19.90 -10.56 -15.27
C CYS A 447 19.89 -10.37 -16.79
N ALA A 448 20.44 -11.36 -17.51
CA ALA A 448 20.43 -11.37 -18.96
C ALA A 448 18.99 -11.50 -19.48
N PRO A 449 18.54 -10.63 -20.41
CA PRO A 449 17.18 -10.69 -20.92
C PRO A 449 16.96 -11.92 -21.80
N GLY A 450 15.83 -12.61 -21.62
CA GLY A 450 15.07 -13.25 -22.70
C GLY A 450 15.55 -14.60 -23.27
N PHE A 451 16.38 -15.40 -22.59
CA PHE A 451 16.88 -16.66 -23.19
C PHE A 451 16.96 -17.89 -22.27
N HIS A 452 16.29 -17.91 -21.11
CA HIS A 452 16.42 -19.04 -20.17
C HIS A 452 15.93 -20.38 -20.75
N VAL A 453 14.74 -20.44 -21.35
CA VAL A 453 14.22 -21.67 -21.99
C VAL A 453 15.06 -22.08 -23.23
N PRO A 454 15.43 -21.17 -24.16
CA PRO A 454 16.33 -21.48 -25.26
C PRO A 454 17.69 -22.06 -24.83
N LEU A 455 18.31 -21.55 -23.76
CA LEU A 455 19.57 -22.08 -23.23
C LEU A 455 19.44 -23.54 -22.80
N LEU A 456 18.34 -23.90 -22.13
CA LEU A 456 18.03 -25.28 -21.75
C LEU A 456 17.84 -26.19 -22.97
N ALA A 457 17.24 -25.67 -24.03
CA ALA A 457 17.09 -26.37 -25.31
C ALA A 457 18.41 -26.50 -26.10
N GLY A 458 19.48 -25.81 -25.71
CA GLY A 458 20.80 -25.86 -26.34
C GLY A 458 21.03 -24.83 -27.44
N ALA A 459 20.23 -23.76 -27.49
CA ALA A 459 20.52 -22.61 -28.34
C ALA A 459 21.72 -21.84 -27.76
N ALA A 460 22.65 -21.41 -28.61
CA ALA A 460 23.78 -20.56 -28.18
C ALA A 460 23.25 -19.19 -27.71
N SER A 461 23.81 -18.66 -26.62
CA SER A 461 23.65 -17.24 -26.28
C SER A 461 24.18 -16.40 -27.45
N ARG A 462 23.34 -15.52 -28.00
CA ARG A 462 23.75 -14.59 -29.06
C ARG A 462 24.33 -13.32 -28.48
#